data_AF-A0AAQ6IFQ6-F1
#
_entry.id   AF-A0AAQ6IFQ6-F1
#
_cell.length_a   1.000
_cell.length_b   1.000
_cell.length_c   1.000
_cell.angle_alpha   90.00
_cell.angle_beta   90.00
_cell.angle_gamma   90.00
#
_symmetry.space_group_name_H-M   'P 1'
#
loop_
_entity.id
_entity.type
_entity.pdbx_description
1 polymer ?
#
loop_
_entity_poly.entity_id
_entity_poly.type
_entity_poly.pdbx_seq_one_letter_code
_entity_poly.pdbx_strand_id
1 'polypeptide(L)'
;PAGTSEVHGTAPDIAGMDLANPTALLLSAVMMLRHMGLHEHANRIQTACFDTIREKKVLTKDLGGNSKCSEFTSEICRRVQDLD
;
A
#
# COMPACT_ATOMS: atom_id res chain seq x y z
N PRO A 1 10.18 -21.22 11.64
CA PRO A 1 9.23 -20.75 10.61
C PRO A 1 8.58 -19.42 11.05
N ALA A 2 9.17 -18.30 10.65
CA ALA A 2 8.61 -16.98 10.89
C ALA A 2 7.65 -16.64 9.73
N GLY A 3 6.41 -17.12 9.84
CA GLY A 3 5.33 -16.73 8.94
C GLY A 3 4.78 -15.39 9.37
N THR A 4 5.11 -14.32 8.66
CA THR A 4 4.39 -13.06 8.73
C THR A 4 3.02 -13.27 8.10
N SER A 5 2.05 -13.76 8.90
CA SER A 5 0.65 -13.71 8.51
C SER A 5 0.26 -12.24 8.48
N GLU A 6 0.21 -11.68 7.28
CA GLU A 6 -0.40 -10.39 7.00
C GLU A 6 -1.75 -10.34 7.73
N VAL A 7 -2.03 -9.23 8.41
CA VAL A 7 -3.18 -9.03 9.30
C VAL A 7 -4.55 -9.01 8.56
N HIS A 8 -4.59 -9.57 7.35
CA HIS A 8 -5.75 -9.75 6.49
C HIS A 8 -5.64 -11.15 5.87
N GLY A 9 -6.69 -11.98 5.96
CA GLY A 9 -6.70 -13.32 5.35
C GLY A 9 -6.55 -13.28 3.83
N THR A 10 -6.48 -14.44 3.17
CA THR A 10 -6.28 -14.56 1.71
C THR A 10 -7.40 -13.95 0.84
N ALA A 11 -8.47 -13.42 1.46
CA ALA A 11 -9.62 -12.78 0.84
C ALA A 11 -10.10 -13.50 -0.46
N PRO A 12 -10.45 -14.80 -0.36
CA PRO A 12 -10.72 -15.64 -1.52
C PRO A 12 -11.91 -15.16 -2.36
N ASP A 13 -12.82 -14.41 -1.74
CA ASP A 13 -14.00 -13.79 -2.34
C ASP A 13 -13.69 -12.65 -3.31
N ILE A 14 -12.53 -11.99 -3.15
CA ILE A 14 -12.08 -10.88 -4.02
C ILE A 14 -10.79 -11.20 -4.80
N ALA A 15 -10.29 -12.43 -4.68
CA ALA A 15 -9.09 -12.87 -5.37
C ALA A 15 -9.24 -12.71 -6.89
N GLY A 16 -8.28 -12.04 -7.53
CA GLY A 16 -8.29 -11.77 -8.97
C GLY A 16 -9.26 -10.67 -9.43
N MET A 17 -9.97 -10.00 -8.52
CA MET A 17 -10.96 -8.97 -8.88
C MET A 17 -10.41 -7.53 -8.90
N ASP A 18 -9.13 -7.33 -8.57
CA ASP A 18 -8.50 -6.00 -8.48
C ASP A 18 -9.17 -5.09 -7.43
N LEU A 19 -9.68 -5.67 -6.34
CA LEU A 19 -10.39 -4.97 -5.26
C LEU A 19 -9.63 -4.95 -3.92
N ALA A 20 -8.52 -5.68 -3.82
CA ALA A 20 -7.75 -5.78 -2.58
C ALA A 20 -7.11 -4.43 -2.21
N ASN A 21 -6.92 -4.21 -0.91
CA ASN A 21 -6.12 -3.09 -0.44
C ASN A 21 -4.65 -3.53 -0.26
N PRO A 22 -3.70 -2.95 -1.01
CA PRO A 22 -2.29 -3.35 -0.92
C PRO A 22 -1.57 -2.75 0.29
N THR A 23 -2.20 -1.88 1.10
CA THR A 23 -1.55 -1.09 2.16
C THR A 23 -0.79 -1.95 3.16
N ALA A 24 -1.33 -3.08 3.57
CA ALA A 24 -0.72 -3.92 4.61
C ALA A 24 0.62 -4.54 4.16
N LEU A 25 0.60 -5.15 2.97
CA LEU A 25 1.80 -5.71 2.35
C LEU A 25 2.81 -4.60 2.02
N LEU A 26 2.34 -3.45 1.53
CA LEU A 26 3.20 -2.30 1.26
C LEU A 26 3.92 -1.79 2.52
N LEU A 27 3.21 -1.63 3.64
CA LEU A 27 3.82 -1.21 4.90
C LEU A 27 4.76 -2.27 5.49
N SER A 28 4.48 -3.56 5.25
CA SER A 28 5.41 -4.64 5.60
C SER A 28 6.71 -4.55 4.79
N ALA A 29 6.62 -4.22 3.50
CA ALA A 29 7.80 -3.95 2.67
C ALA A 29 8.55 -2.68 3.11
N VAL A 30 7.84 -1.62 3.53
CA VAL A 30 8.44 -0.43 4.15
C VAL A 30 9.23 -0.81 5.42
N MET A 31 8.67 -1.65 6.29
CA MET A 31 9.37 -2.14 7.48
C MET A 31 10.62 -2.95 7.11
N MET A 32 10.56 -3.76 6.05
CA MET A 32 11.72 -4.49 5.53
C MET A 32 12.82 -3.53 5.04
N LEU A 33 12.47 -2.49 4.27
CA LEU A 33 13.42 -1.47 3.83
C LEU A 33 14.11 -0.78 5.02
N ARG A 34 13.34 -0.46 6.08
CA ARG A 34 13.91 0.10 7.31
C ARG A 34 14.87 -0.88 7.98
N HIS A 35 14.55 -2.17 8.01
CA HIS A 35 15.43 -3.20 8.58
C HIS A 35 16.75 -3.32 7.81
N MET A 36 16.74 -3.08 6.50
CA MET A 36 17.93 -3.08 5.64
C MET A 36 18.73 -1.76 5.69
N GLY A 37 18.31 -0.76 6.49
CA GLY A 37 18.95 0.56 6.55
C GLY A 37 18.55 1.53 5.42
N LEU A 38 17.61 1.14 4.56
CA LEU A 38 17.13 1.94 3.42
C LEU A 38 16.04 2.93 3.85
N HIS A 39 16.35 3.78 4.82
CA HIS A 39 15.37 4.65 5.48
C HIS A 39 14.76 5.71 4.57
N GLU A 40 15.53 6.25 3.62
CA GLU A 40 15.04 7.26 2.68
C GLU A 40 13.94 6.69 1.78
N HIS A 41 14.20 5.55 1.13
CA HIS A 41 13.21 4.86 0.31
C HIS A 41 11.98 4.45 1.13
N ALA A 42 12.18 3.95 2.35
CA ALA A 42 11.07 3.61 3.25
C ALA A 42 10.19 4.82 3.58
N ASN A 43 10.82 5.96 3.91
CA ASN A 43 10.10 7.20 4.23
C ASN A 43 9.31 7.70 3.03
N ARG A 44 9.91 7.71 1.82
CA ARG A 44 9.24 8.14 0.59
C ARG A 44 7.99 7.34 0.29
N ILE A 45 8.09 6.01 0.32
CA ILE A 45 6.94 5.12 0.06
C ILE A 45 5.86 5.30 1.12
N GLN A 46 6.25 5.37 2.40
CA GLN A 46 5.31 5.55 3.51
C GLN A 46 4.56 6.89 3.40
N THR A 47 5.27 7.98 3.13
CA THR A 47 4.67 9.31 2.94
C THR A 47 3.71 9.30 1.77
N ALA A 48 4.11 8.78 0.61
CA ALA A 48 3.24 8.69 -0.56
C ALA A 48 1.94 7.89 -0.26
N CYS A 49 2.06 6.74 0.41
CA CYS A 49 0.91 5.93 0.81
C CYS A 49 -0.03 6.71 1.75
N PHE A 50 0.51 7.34 2.79
CA PHE A 50 -0.29 8.10 3.76
C PHE A 50 -0.93 9.33 3.14
N ASP A 51 -0.25 10.02 2.22
CA ASP A 51 -0.83 11.18 1.55
C ASP A 51 -1.94 10.78 0.56
N THR A 52 -1.81 9.63 -0.13
CA THR A 52 -2.92 9.07 -0.94
C THR A 52 -4.14 8.81 -0.07
N ILE A 53 -3.95 8.17 1.09
CA ILE A 53 -5.05 7.88 2.04
C ILE A 53 -5.66 9.18 2.58
N ARG A 54 -4.82 10.15 2.93
CA ARG A 54 -5.23 11.46 3.48
C ARG A 54 -6.04 12.28 2.47
N GLU A 55 -5.71 12.21 1.19
CA GLU A 55 -6.41 12.96 0.14
C GLU A 55 -7.82 12.42 -0.15
N LYS A 56 -8.05 11.13 0.13
CA LYS A 56 -9.36 10.45 -0.04
C LYS A 56 -9.93 10.48 -1.46
N LYS A 57 -9.09 10.69 -2.49
CA LYS A 57 -9.51 10.69 -3.90
C LYS A 57 -9.45 9.32 -4.55
N VAL A 58 -8.39 8.57 -4.29
CA VAL A 58 -8.16 7.23 -4.82
C VAL A 58 -8.06 6.30 -3.63
N LEU A 59 -9.13 5.56 -3.33
CA LEU A 59 -9.24 4.69 -2.15
C LEU A 59 -9.94 3.39 -2.53
N THR A 60 -9.44 2.27 -2.04
CA THR A 60 -10.12 0.97 -2.14
C THR A 60 -11.38 0.93 -1.28
N LYS A 61 -12.24 -0.05 -1.53
CA LYS A 61 -13.58 -0.15 -0.92
C LYS A 61 -13.56 -0.24 0.60
N ASP A 62 -12.60 -0.96 1.16
CA ASP A 62 -12.38 -1.12 2.60
C ASP A 62 -11.94 0.19 3.29
N LEU A 63 -11.31 1.10 2.55
CA LEU A 63 -10.96 2.45 3.01
C LEU A 63 -12.07 3.48 2.76
N GLY A 64 -13.23 3.05 2.24
CA GLY A 64 -14.40 3.90 1.98
C GLY A 64 -14.42 4.57 0.61
N GLY A 65 -13.57 4.14 -0.33
CA GLY A 65 -13.60 4.59 -1.72
C GLY A 65 -14.26 3.59 -2.68
N ASN A 66 -14.08 3.82 -3.97
CA ASN A 66 -14.58 2.95 -5.05
C ASN A 66 -13.49 2.61 -6.09
N SER A 67 -12.22 2.92 -5.77
CA SER A 67 -11.09 2.68 -6.67
C SER A 67 -10.65 1.22 -6.62
N LYS A 68 -10.01 0.80 -7.71
CA LYS A 68 -9.36 -0.52 -7.81
C LYS A 68 -8.02 -0.55 -7.07
N CYS A 69 -7.54 -1.76 -6.79
CA CYS A 69 -6.20 -1.99 -6.23
C CYS A 69 -5.12 -1.38 -7.13
N SER A 70 -5.23 -1.60 -8.45
CA SER A 70 -4.33 -1.03 -9.46
C SER A 70 -4.31 0.50 -9.48
N GLU A 71 -5.47 1.14 -9.36
CA GLU A 71 -5.58 2.61 -9.32
C GLU A 71 -4.95 3.18 -8.05
N PHE A 72 -5.24 2.58 -6.90
CA PHE A 72 -4.64 2.96 -5.62
C PHE A 72 -3.11 2.83 -5.66
N THR A 73 -2.61 1.71 -6.20
CA THR A 73 -1.17 1.46 -6.37
C THR A 73 -0.53 2.49 -7.32
N SER A 74 -1.19 2.79 -8.44
CA SER A 74 -0.67 3.75 -9.43
C SER A 74 -0.54 5.16 -8.86
N GLU A 75 -1.51 5.60 -8.05
CA GLU A 75 -1.44 6.91 -7.40
C GLU A 75 -0.31 6.99 -6.37
N ILE A 76 -0.05 5.91 -5.63
CA ILE A 76 1.13 5.84 -4.73
C ILE A 76 2.41 5.93 -5.56
N CYS A 77 2.55 5.16 -6.64
CA CYS A 77 3.72 5.21 -7.51
C CYS A 77 3.97 6.61 -8.08
N ARG A 78 2.90 7.29 -8.54
CA ARG A 78 2.96 8.68 -9.03
C ARG A 78 3.50 9.62 -7.96
N ARG A 79 2.97 9.55 -6.74
CA ARG A 79 3.42 10.37 -5.61
C ARG A 79 4.86 10.09 -5.19
N VAL A 80 5.31 8.83 -5.25
CA VAL A 80 6.71 8.49 -4.95
C VAL A 80 7.67 9.17 -5.94
N GLN A 81 7.28 9.29 -7.22
CA GLN A 81 8.06 9.96 -8.27
C GLN A 81 8.03 11.49 -8.13
N ASP A 82 6.95 12.06 -7.61
CA ASP A 82 6.83 13.51 -7.36
C ASP A 82 7.62 13.99 -6.12
N LEU A 83 8.05 13.06 -5.26
CA LEU A 83 8.82 13.34 -4.04
C LEU A 83 10.35 13.32 -4.29
N ASP A 84 10.80 13.25 -5.55
CA ASP A 84 12.20 13.36 -5.96
C ASP A 84 12.71 14.82 -5.97
#